data_AF-A0A6G8CGI4-F1
#
_entry.id   AF-A0A6G8CGI4-F1
#
_cell.length_a   1.000
_cell.length_b   1.000
_cell.length_c   1.000
_cell.angle_alpha   90.00
_cell.angle_beta   90.00
_cell.angle_gamma   90.00
#
_symmetry.space_group_name_H-M   'P 1'
#
loop_
_entity.id
_entity.type
_entity.pdbx_description
1 polymer ?
#
loop_
_entity_poly.entity_id
_entity_poly.type
_entity_poly.pdbx_seq_one_letter_code
_entity_poly.pdbx_strand_id
1 'polypeptide(L)'
;MQPQLEIADQADGFFQRQQPFPPAPTWREWQGKRIAFFFDTKPEHPLLELLPGGRAIIHADIISAAFYLLSGWQEYFSEERDQHGRFPYAISVQQQYGFVAVPVVNYYFDVLRTAVEYITGQKLQLRGWGANQAPFATFITHDIDNCLSAWKSEGKAALHKGQLALFGRLLWRRLRGQDDWNNLEEVQAETERWGQNPRSFFLVIQSEPPTASTMQTTI
;
A
#
# COMPACT_ATOMS: atom_id res chain seq x y z
N MET A 1 36.39 -8.53 -15.62
CA MET A 1 35.68 -8.67 -14.33
C MET A 1 34.20 -8.72 -14.62
N GLN A 2 33.46 -9.65 -14.00
CA GLN A 2 32.00 -9.67 -14.13
C GLN A 2 31.41 -8.57 -13.24
N PRO A 3 30.39 -7.83 -13.71
CA PRO A 3 29.72 -6.83 -12.89
C PRO A 3 29.10 -7.51 -11.66
N GLN A 4 29.28 -6.91 -10.48
CA GLN A 4 28.84 -7.49 -9.21
C GLN A 4 28.14 -6.44 -8.37
N LEU A 5 26.89 -6.70 -8.03
CA LEU A 5 26.13 -5.97 -7.02
C LEU A 5 26.07 -6.80 -5.75
N GLU A 6 26.41 -6.19 -4.63
CA GLU A 6 26.18 -6.73 -3.30
C GLU A 6 25.17 -5.84 -2.57
N ILE A 7 24.18 -6.45 -1.96
CA ILE A 7 23.20 -5.78 -1.11
C ILE A 7 23.33 -6.43 0.26
N ALA A 8 23.40 -5.61 1.31
CA ALA A 8 23.48 -6.13 2.65
C ALA A 8 22.25 -6.97 3.01
N ASP A 9 22.47 -8.07 3.73
CA ASP A 9 21.44 -8.88 4.38
C ASP A 9 21.55 -8.63 5.88
N GLN A 10 20.63 -7.81 6.41
CA GLN A 10 20.71 -7.26 7.77
C GLN A 10 19.35 -7.32 8.49
N ALA A 11 18.40 -8.08 7.95
CA ALA A 11 17.16 -8.37 8.66
C ALA A 11 17.38 -9.25 9.90
N ASP A 12 18.54 -9.94 10.00
CA ASP A 12 19.01 -10.64 11.20
C ASP A 12 17.94 -11.55 11.84
N GLY A 13 17.24 -12.34 11.03
CA GLY A 13 16.21 -13.25 11.52
C GLY A 13 14.87 -12.59 11.92
N PHE A 14 14.68 -11.30 11.61
CA PHE A 14 13.49 -10.52 11.98
C PHE A 14 12.19 -11.20 11.53
N PHE A 15 12.14 -11.64 10.28
CA PHE A 15 10.94 -12.26 9.71
C PHE A 15 10.63 -13.61 10.35
N GLN A 16 11.66 -14.38 10.75
CA GLN A 16 11.51 -15.66 11.44
C GLN A 16 10.94 -15.49 12.85
N ARG A 17 11.22 -14.37 13.50
CA ARG A 17 10.67 -14.04 14.82
C ARG A 17 9.22 -13.54 14.77
N GLN A 18 8.67 -13.27 13.58
CA GLN A 18 7.29 -12.83 13.40
C GLN A 18 6.92 -11.58 14.24
N GLN A 19 7.90 -10.71 14.48
CA GLN A 19 7.66 -9.46 15.21
C GLN A 19 7.00 -8.44 14.27
N PRO A 20 6.02 -7.66 14.75
CA PRO A 20 5.31 -6.70 13.90
C PRO A 20 6.17 -5.49 13.50
N PHE A 21 7.11 -5.10 14.37
CA PHE A 21 7.89 -3.86 14.20
C PHE A 21 9.38 -4.16 14.15
N PRO A 22 10.10 -3.71 13.11
CA PRO A 22 11.54 -3.79 13.03
C PRO A 22 12.19 -2.81 14.01
N PRO A 23 13.51 -2.91 14.21
CA PRO A 23 14.29 -1.85 14.86
C PRO A 23 14.06 -0.48 14.20
N ALA A 24 14.33 0.58 14.95
CA ALA A 24 14.21 1.95 14.44
C ALA A 24 15.06 2.13 13.17
N PRO A 25 14.53 2.85 12.15
CA PRO A 25 15.25 3.05 10.91
C PRO A 25 16.42 4.01 11.12
N THR A 26 17.47 3.80 10.34
CA THR A 26 18.52 4.80 10.16
C THR A 26 18.03 5.85 9.16
N TRP A 27 18.28 7.12 9.44
CA TRP A 27 17.97 8.20 8.50
C TRP A 27 19.18 8.51 7.64
N ARG A 28 19.03 8.39 6.33
CA ARG A 28 20.09 8.70 5.36
C ARG A 28 19.63 9.76 4.36
N GLU A 29 20.57 10.59 3.92
CA GLU A 29 20.35 11.53 2.83
C GLU A 29 20.54 10.82 1.48
N TRP A 30 19.56 10.95 0.59
CA TRP A 30 19.64 10.46 -0.77
C TRP A 30 18.96 11.45 -1.72
N GLN A 31 19.70 11.93 -2.74
CA GLN A 31 19.21 12.93 -3.70
C GLN A 31 18.58 14.18 -3.04
N GLY A 32 19.17 14.66 -1.94
CA GLY A 32 18.71 15.85 -1.22
C GLY A 32 17.44 15.63 -0.39
N LYS A 33 17.09 14.37 -0.10
CA LYS A 33 16.00 14.01 0.79
C LYS A 33 16.46 13.07 1.89
N ARG A 34 15.92 13.28 3.08
CA ARG A 34 16.13 12.42 4.24
C ARG A 34 15.15 11.25 4.22
N ILE A 35 15.66 10.03 4.05
CA ILE A 35 14.88 8.81 3.89
C ILE A 35 15.17 7.85 5.05
N ALA A 36 14.12 7.20 5.55
CA ALA A 36 14.23 6.14 6.55
C ALA A 36 14.66 4.83 5.87
N PHE A 37 15.74 4.21 6.32
CA PHE A 37 16.21 2.89 5.90
C PHE A 37 16.09 1.92 7.08
N PHE A 38 15.20 0.94 6.96
CA PHE A 38 15.13 -0.18 7.90
C PHE A 38 16.21 -1.21 7.59
N PHE A 39 16.60 -2.00 8.60
CA PHE A 39 17.65 -3.02 8.45
C PHE A 39 18.97 -2.44 7.92
N ASP A 40 19.38 -1.32 8.52
CA ASP A 40 20.63 -0.62 8.24
C ASP A 40 21.44 -0.53 9.54
N THR A 41 22.10 -1.64 9.86
CA THR A 41 22.78 -1.88 11.15
C THR A 41 24.19 -1.30 11.19
N LYS A 42 24.73 -0.85 10.05
CA LYS A 42 26.08 -0.27 9.93
C LYS A 42 26.02 1.13 9.27
N PRO A 43 25.41 2.12 9.94
CA PRO A 43 25.22 3.47 9.41
C PRO A 43 26.54 4.23 9.13
N GLU A 44 27.66 3.77 9.69
CA GLU A 44 29.01 4.31 9.47
C GLU A 44 29.52 4.11 8.04
N HIS A 45 29.04 3.08 7.34
CA HIS A 45 29.33 2.89 5.92
C HIS A 45 28.43 3.79 5.06
N PRO A 46 28.90 4.28 3.90
CA PRO A 46 28.04 5.01 2.97
C PRO A 46 26.87 4.13 2.53
N LEU A 47 25.71 4.73 2.20
CA LEU A 47 24.54 3.97 1.74
C LEU A 47 24.85 3.12 0.50
N LEU A 48 25.55 3.73 -0.46
CA LEU A 48 25.96 3.13 -1.72
C LEU A 48 27.44 3.41 -1.93
N GLU A 49 28.20 2.36 -2.17
CA GLU A 49 29.62 2.42 -2.51
C GLU A 49 29.82 1.91 -3.95
N LEU A 50 30.41 2.75 -4.80
CA LEU A 50 30.71 2.42 -6.19
C LEU A 50 32.20 2.14 -6.34
N LEU A 51 32.54 0.90 -6.68
CA LEU A 51 33.90 0.39 -6.67
C LEU A 51 34.44 0.17 -8.09
N PRO A 52 35.77 0.33 -8.31
CA PRO A 52 36.40 0.04 -9.59
C PRO A 52 36.11 -1.37 -10.09
N GLY A 53 36.08 -1.53 -11.42
CA GLY A 53 35.86 -2.83 -12.06
C GLY A 53 34.38 -3.24 -12.16
N GLY A 54 33.45 -2.30 -12.01
CA GLY A 54 32.01 -2.55 -12.17
C GLY A 54 31.40 -3.25 -10.95
N ARG A 55 31.83 -2.87 -9.75
CA ARG A 55 31.32 -3.42 -8.49
C ARG A 55 30.55 -2.34 -7.72
N ALA A 56 29.46 -2.70 -7.06
CA ALA A 56 28.73 -1.80 -6.19
C ALA A 56 28.25 -2.52 -4.93
N ILE A 57 28.23 -1.81 -3.80
CA ILE A 57 27.76 -2.33 -2.50
C ILE A 57 26.69 -1.38 -1.97
N ILE A 58 25.51 -1.92 -1.65
CA ILE A 58 24.46 -1.22 -0.92
C ILE A 58 24.51 -1.71 0.53
N HIS A 59 24.89 -0.84 1.45
CA HIS A 59 25.17 -1.20 2.85
C HIS A 59 23.92 -1.32 3.74
N ALA A 60 22.74 -1.00 3.21
CA ALA A 60 21.44 -1.21 3.85
C ALA A 60 20.67 -2.35 3.16
N ASP A 61 19.91 -3.14 3.92
CA ASP A 61 19.07 -4.21 3.37
C ASP A 61 17.75 -3.66 2.81
N ILE A 62 17.86 -3.03 1.64
CA ILE A 62 16.75 -2.41 0.94
C ILE A 62 15.70 -3.43 0.46
N ILE A 63 16.06 -4.71 0.34
CA ILE A 63 15.15 -5.77 -0.12
C ILE A 63 14.21 -6.16 1.01
N SER A 64 14.77 -6.50 2.17
CA SER A 64 13.99 -6.79 3.38
C SER A 64 13.15 -5.58 3.81
N ALA A 65 13.72 -4.37 3.76
CA ALA A 65 13.00 -3.16 4.10
C ALA A 65 11.81 -2.89 3.15
N ALA A 66 12.00 -3.08 1.84
CA ALA A 66 10.92 -2.96 0.86
C ALA A 66 9.83 -4.02 1.10
N PHE A 67 10.24 -5.27 1.33
CA PHE A 67 9.30 -6.35 1.61
C PHE A 67 8.46 -6.05 2.86
N TYR A 68 9.08 -5.63 3.96
CA TYR A 68 8.37 -5.25 5.18
C TYR A 68 7.32 -4.15 4.93
N LEU A 69 7.69 -3.08 4.23
CA LEU A 69 6.80 -1.93 3.99
C LEU A 69 5.66 -2.23 3.01
N LEU A 70 5.87 -3.14 2.05
CA LEU A 70 4.89 -3.42 0.98
C LEU A 70 3.99 -4.62 1.27
N SER A 71 4.42 -5.56 2.12
CA SER A 71 3.69 -6.82 2.37
C SER A 71 2.53 -6.69 3.37
N GLY A 72 2.38 -5.55 4.05
CA GLY A 72 1.45 -5.42 5.17
C GLY A 72 1.92 -6.18 6.43
N TRP A 73 3.23 -6.45 6.55
CA TRP A 73 3.80 -7.26 7.64
C TRP A 73 3.35 -6.82 9.05
N GLN A 74 3.42 -5.52 9.33
CA GLN A 74 2.98 -4.97 10.63
C GLN A 74 1.49 -5.19 10.89
N GLU A 75 0.65 -5.16 9.85
CA GLU A 75 -0.79 -5.35 9.96
C GLU A 75 -1.12 -6.81 10.25
N TYR A 76 -0.38 -7.71 9.62
CA TYR A 76 -0.53 -9.14 9.77
C TYR A 76 -0.11 -9.63 11.16
N PHE A 77 1.07 -9.20 11.65
CA PHE A 77 1.65 -9.70 12.89
C PHE A 77 1.33 -8.87 14.15
N SER A 78 0.75 -7.68 14.01
CA SER A 78 0.27 -6.92 15.18
C SER A 78 -1.07 -7.50 15.65
N GLU A 79 -1.30 -7.54 16.96
CA GLU A 79 -2.59 -7.90 17.56
C GLU A 79 -3.54 -6.69 17.68
N GLU A 80 -3.01 -5.47 17.57
CA GLU A 80 -3.76 -4.23 17.77
C GLU A 80 -4.78 -4.01 16.67
N ARG A 81 -6.02 -3.67 17.06
CA ARG A 81 -7.12 -3.42 16.12
C ARG A 81 -7.93 -2.20 16.53
N ASP A 82 -8.35 -1.42 15.54
CA ASP A 82 -9.30 -0.32 15.74
C ASP A 82 -10.73 -0.86 15.95
N GLN A 83 -11.69 0.04 16.18
CA GLN A 83 -13.10 -0.31 16.36
C GLN A 83 -13.73 -1.07 15.17
N HIS A 84 -13.06 -1.07 14.01
CA HIS A 84 -13.48 -1.74 12.79
C HIS A 84 -12.71 -3.04 12.53
N GLY A 85 -11.85 -3.47 13.46
CA GLY A 85 -11.04 -4.69 13.29
C GLY A 85 -9.87 -4.51 12.31
N ARG A 86 -9.42 -3.28 12.05
CA ARG A 86 -8.29 -2.98 11.15
C ARG A 86 -7.05 -2.61 11.94
N PHE A 87 -5.88 -2.72 11.33
CA PHE A 87 -4.63 -2.25 11.94
C PHE A 87 -4.68 -0.72 12.15
N PRO A 88 -4.47 -0.21 13.38
CA PRO A 88 -4.53 1.23 13.64
C PRO A 88 -3.38 2.00 12.99
N TYR A 89 -3.70 3.00 12.18
CA TYR A 89 -2.69 3.89 11.59
C TYR A 89 -1.77 4.55 12.64
N ALA A 90 -2.31 4.85 13.83
CA ALA A 90 -1.59 5.53 14.90
C ALA A 90 -0.32 4.79 15.38
N ILE A 91 -0.27 3.45 15.21
CA ILE A 91 0.87 2.61 15.61
C ILE A 91 1.72 2.16 14.41
N SER A 92 1.39 2.62 13.19
CA SER A 92 2.16 2.29 11.99
C SER A 92 3.56 2.89 12.04
N VAL A 93 4.56 2.21 11.46
CA VAL A 93 5.91 2.78 11.35
C VAL A 93 5.93 4.09 10.56
N GLN A 94 5.02 4.23 9.59
CA GLN A 94 4.86 5.42 8.77
C GLN A 94 4.51 6.62 9.66
N GLN A 95 3.52 6.46 10.55
CA GLN A 95 3.11 7.49 11.49
C GLN A 95 4.18 7.71 12.57
N GLN A 96 4.73 6.63 13.13
CA GLN A 96 5.72 6.69 14.22
C GLN A 96 6.98 7.47 13.81
N TYR A 97 7.46 7.27 12.58
CA TYR A 97 8.67 7.91 12.07
C TYR A 97 8.37 9.07 11.10
N GLY A 98 7.11 9.44 10.91
CA GLY A 98 6.71 10.65 10.19
C GLY A 98 7.00 10.66 8.68
N PHE A 99 7.00 9.51 8.00
CA PHE A 99 7.30 9.42 6.56
C PHE A 99 6.10 9.07 5.68
N VAL A 100 4.87 9.31 6.16
CA VAL A 100 3.60 8.92 5.51
C VAL A 100 3.47 9.47 4.08
N ALA A 101 3.91 10.71 3.86
CA ALA A 101 3.88 11.37 2.55
C ALA A 101 5.14 11.11 1.70
N VAL A 102 6.08 10.29 2.20
CA VAL A 102 7.34 9.99 1.53
C VAL A 102 7.27 8.57 0.96
N PRO A 103 7.41 8.38 -0.36
CA PRO A 103 7.42 7.05 -0.96
C PRO A 103 8.78 6.39 -0.73
N VAL A 104 9.07 6.00 0.52
CA VAL A 104 10.38 5.47 0.97
C VAL A 104 10.90 4.35 0.05
N VAL A 105 10.03 3.43 -0.34
CA VAL A 105 10.42 2.29 -1.20
C VAL A 105 10.85 2.75 -2.61
N ASN A 106 10.33 3.86 -3.14
CA ASN A 106 10.80 4.41 -4.41
C ASN A 106 12.27 4.85 -4.30
N TYR A 107 12.69 5.39 -3.16
CA TYR A 107 14.08 5.76 -2.93
C TYR A 107 14.98 4.52 -2.82
N TYR A 108 14.48 3.43 -2.25
CA TYR A 108 15.20 2.14 -2.26
C TYR A 108 15.43 1.65 -3.70
N PHE A 109 14.41 1.75 -4.55
CA PHE A 109 14.54 1.45 -5.99
C PHE A 109 15.53 2.38 -6.68
N ASP A 110 15.57 3.67 -6.34
CA ASP A 110 16.54 4.60 -6.94
C ASP A 110 17.99 4.28 -6.53
N VAL A 111 18.23 3.85 -5.29
CA VAL A 111 19.55 3.37 -4.85
C VAL A 111 19.95 2.13 -5.64
N LEU A 112 19.06 1.15 -5.74
CA LEU A 112 19.27 -0.07 -6.52
C LEU A 112 19.55 0.24 -7.99
N ARG A 113 18.74 1.11 -8.60
CA ARG A 113 18.90 1.56 -9.97
C ARG A 113 20.27 2.18 -10.18
N THR A 114 20.69 3.09 -9.29
CA THR A 114 22.00 3.76 -9.40
C THR A 114 23.14 2.74 -9.38
N ALA A 115 23.05 1.73 -8.51
CA ALA A 115 24.03 0.65 -8.44
C ALA A 115 24.04 -0.19 -9.73
N VAL A 116 22.87 -0.58 -10.24
CA VAL A 116 22.72 -1.38 -11.47
C VAL A 116 23.22 -0.62 -12.70
N GLU A 117 22.86 0.65 -12.85
CA GLU A 117 23.31 1.48 -13.97
C GLU A 117 24.85 1.63 -13.96
N TYR A 118 25.45 1.75 -12.76
CA TYR A 118 26.89 1.81 -12.61
C TYR A 118 27.58 0.50 -13.04
N ILE A 119 27.15 -0.66 -12.52
CA ILE A 119 27.83 -1.93 -12.80
C ILE A 119 27.63 -2.40 -14.24
N THR A 120 26.50 -2.07 -14.86
CA THR A 120 26.20 -2.47 -16.25
C THR A 120 26.72 -1.46 -17.27
N GLY A 121 26.97 -0.21 -16.86
CA GLY A 121 27.24 0.90 -17.76
C GLY A 121 26.04 1.29 -18.63
N GLN A 122 24.84 0.74 -18.35
CA GLN A 122 23.63 0.98 -19.11
C GLN A 122 22.66 1.82 -18.29
N LYS A 123 22.19 2.93 -18.86
CA LYS A 123 21.11 3.71 -18.24
C LYS A 123 19.79 2.96 -18.37
N LEU A 124 19.14 2.70 -17.25
CA LEU A 124 17.82 2.10 -17.22
C LEU A 124 16.80 3.15 -17.62
N GLN A 125 16.07 2.88 -18.70
CA GLN A 125 14.98 3.74 -19.16
C GLN A 125 13.74 3.41 -18.34
N LEU A 126 13.25 4.39 -17.59
CA LEU A 126 11.95 4.27 -16.94
C LEU A 126 10.88 4.17 -18.03
N ARG A 127 10.06 3.13 -17.96
CA ARG A 127 8.97 2.94 -18.92
C ARG A 127 7.91 4.00 -18.69
N GLY A 128 7.72 4.89 -19.68
CA GLY A 128 6.60 5.81 -19.69
C GLY A 128 5.27 5.09 -19.94
N TRP A 129 4.19 5.68 -19.46
CA TRP A 129 2.85 5.09 -19.60
C TRP A 129 2.17 5.53 -20.89
N GLY A 130 1.60 4.56 -21.61
CA GLY A 130 0.85 4.78 -22.85
C GLY A 130 1.70 5.27 -24.03
N ALA A 131 1.02 5.65 -25.12
CA ALA A 131 1.67 6.15 -26.34
C ALA A 131 2.47 7.45 -26.10
N ASN A 132 2.02 8.28 -25.16
CA ASN A 132 2.63 9.58 -24.86
C ASN A 132 3.80 9.50 -23.87
N GLN A 133 4.21 8.30 -23.44
CA GLN A 133 5.29 8.09 -22.46
C GLN A 133 5.13 8.94 -21.19
N ALA A 134 3.91 8.98 -20.65
CA ALA A 134 3.60 9.80 -19.48
C ALA A 134 4.44 9.38 -18.27
N PRO A 135 4.90 10.34 -17.43
CA PRO A 135 5.75 10.05 -16.28
C PRO A 135 5.02 9.34 -15.14
N PHE A 136 3.68 9.34 -15.15
CA PHE A 136 2.84 8.59 -14.22
C PHE A 136 1.59 8.09 -14.94
N ALA A 137 0.92 7.11 -14.34
CA ALA A 137 -0.43 6.71 -14.69
C ALA A 137 -1.32 6.84 -13.46
N THR A 138 -2.58 7.18 -13.69
CA THR A 138 -3.62 7.11 -12.68
C THR A 138 -4.53 5.94 -13.03
N PHE A 139 -4.87 5.13 -12.03
CA PHE A 139 -5.81 4.05 -12.17
C PHE A 139 -6.96 4.31 -11.20
N ILE A 140 -8.14 4.62 -11.76
CA ILE A 140 -9.32 4.90 -10.94
C ILE A 140 -9.97 3.56 -10.59
N THR A 141 -10.01 3.25 -9.30
CA THR A 141 -10.78 2.14 -8.74
C THR A 141 -11.93 2.69 -7.92
N HIS A 142 -13.02 1.95 -7.91
CA HIS A 142 -14.16 2.21 -7.04
C HIS A 142 -14.25 1.05 -6.05
N ASP A 143 -14.27 1.36 -4.77
CA ASP A 143 -14.55 0.38 -3.72
C ASP A 143 -16.05 0.33 -3.49
N ILE A 144 -16.65 -0.85 -3.62
CA ILE A 144 -18.10 -1.04 -3.56
C ILE A 144 -18.40 -1.99 -2.40
N ASP A 145 -18.60 -1.41 -1.21
CA ASP A 145 -18.92 -2.18 0.00
C ASP A 145 -20.41 -2.53 0.10
N ASN A 146 -21.29 -1.60 -0.27
CA ASN A 146 -22.73 -1.76 -0.12
C ASN A 146 -23.52 -0.92 -1.13
N CYS A 147 -24.36 -1.57 -1.93
CA CYS A 147 -25.26 -0.88 -2.87
C CYS A 147 -26.69 -0.71 -2.32
N LEU A 148 -26.96 -1.28 -1.15
CA LEU A 148 -28.30 -1.57 -0.64
C LEU A 148 -28.46 -1.12 0.82
N SER A 149 -27.80 -0.04 1.25
CA SER A 149 -28.00 0.45 2.61
C SER A 149 -27.99 1.95 2.76
N ALA A 150 -28.11 2.73 1.67
CA ALA A 150 -28.17 4.18 1.76
C ALA A 150 -29.31 4.63 2.67
N TRP A 151 -30.46 3.96 2.60
CA TRP A 151 -31.61 4.27 3.46
C TRP A 151 -31.32 4.04 4.95
N LYS A 152 -30.40 3.14 5.32
CA LYS A 152 -30.03 2.90 6.72
C LYS A 152 -29.06 3.95 7.25
N SER A 153 -28.06 4.32 6.46
CA SER A 153 -27.04 5.30 6.84
C SER A 153 -27.59 6.73 6.72
N GLU A 154 -27.91 7.15 5.49
CA GLU A 154 -28.39 8.49 5.16
C GLU A 154 -29.79 8.73 5.70
N GLY A 155 -30.66 7.71 5.66
CA GLY A 155 -32.01 7.83 6.21
C GLY A 155 -32.00 8.01 7.73
N LYS A 156 -31.15 7.29 8.46
CA LYS A 156 -30.97 7.51 9.91
C LYS A 156 -30.41 8.89 10.20
N ALA A 157 -29.42 9.36 9.44
CA ALA A 157 -28.89 10.72 9.57
C ALA A 157 -29.95 11.79 9.26
N ALA A 158 -30.78 11.58 8.24
CA ALA A 158 -31.89 12.47 7.87
C ALA A 158 -32.94 12.54 8.99
N LEU A 159 -33.29 11.42 9.61
CA LEU A 159 -34.16 11.37 10.79
C LEU A 159 -33.58 12.16 11.97
N HIS A 160 -32.30 11.95 12.29
CA HIS A 160 -31.62 12.71 13.36
C HIS A 160 -31.59 14.22 13.09
N LYS A 161 -31.55 14.63 11.82
CA LYS A 161 -31.59 16.04 11.39
C LYS A 161 -33.02 16.58 11.19
N GLY A 162 -34.07 15.78 11.47
CA GLY A 162 -35.47 16.18 11.28
C GLY A 162 -35.93 16.28 9.82
N GLN A 163 -35.14 15.76 8.87
CA GLN A 163 -35.41 15.82 7.43
C GLN A 163 -36.35 14.67 6.99
N LEU A 164 -37.59 14.70 7.45
CA LEU A 164 -38.57 13.63 7.22
C LEU A 164 -38.89 13.38 5.73
N ALA A 165 -38.91 14.43 4.90
CA ALA A 165 -39.13 14.30 3.47
C ALA A 165 -37.99 13.53 2.76
N LEU A 166 -36.74 13.80 3.15
CA LEU A 166 -35.57 13.09 2.62
C LEU A 166 -35.59 11.63 3.06
N PHE A 167 -35.87 11.37 4.35
CA PHE A 167 -36.04 10.01 4.85
C PHE A 167 -37.12 9.23 4.10
N GLY A 168 -38.30 9.84 3.91
CA GLY A 168 -39.42 9.23 3.18
C GLY A 168 -39.05 8.91 1.73
N ARG A 169 -38.31 9.81 1.05
CA ARG A 169 -37.78 9.56 -0.30
C ARG A 169 -36.83 8.35 -0.32
N LEU A 170 -35.84 8.30 0.59
CA LEU A 170 -34.87 7.22 0.66
C LEU A 170 -35.54 5.86 0.92
N LEU A 171 -36.50 5.83 1.86
CA LEU A 171 -37.28 4.63 2.15
C LEU A 171 -38.13 4.18 0.95
N TRP A 172 -38.79 5.12 0.27
CA TRP A 172 -39.61 4.83 -0.90
C TRP A 172 -38.78 4.34 -2.10
N ARG A 173 -37.57 4.88 -2.30
CA ARG A 173 -36.61 4.41 -3.30
C ARG A 173 -36.13 3.00 -2.99
N ARG A 174 -35.83 2.71 -1.72
CA ARG A 174 -35.51 1.37 -1.26
C ARG A 174 -36.63 0.36 -1.56
N LEU A 175 -37.87 0.70 -1.23
CA LEU A 175 -39.02 -0.18 -1.46
C LEU A 175 -39.23 -0.53 -2.94
N ARG A 176 -38.75 0.34 -3.86
CA ARG A 176 -38.76 0.11 -5.31
C ARG A 176 -37.49 -0.59 -5.84
N GLY A 177 -36.60 -1.05 -4.96
CA GLY A 177 -35.34 -1.68 -5.34
C GLY A 177 -34.29 -0.72 -5.92
N GLN A 178 -34.52 0.59 -5.84
CA GLN A 178 -33.69 1.65 -6.43
C GLN A 178 -32.98 2.44 -5.33
N ASP A 179 -32.24 1.73 -4.48
CA ASP A 179 -31.42 2.32 -3.41
C ASP A 179 -30.42 3.34 -4.00
N ASP A 180 -30.18 4.45 -3.30
CA ASP A 180 -29.37 5.56 -3.82
C ASP A 180 -27.90 5.17 -4.04
N TRP A 181 -27.41 4.13 -3.36
CA TRP A 181 -26.08 3.56 -3.58
C TRP A 181 -26.04 2.50 -4.69
N ASN A 182 -27.18 2.15 -5.29
CA ASN A 182 -27.24 1.28 -6.47
C ASN A 182 -27.13 2.10 -7.76
N ASN A 183 -26.08 2.92 -7.87
CA ASN A 183 -25.84 3.88 -8.95
C ASN A 183 -24.65 3.49 -9.83
N LEU A 184 -24.33 2.20 -9.93
CA LEU A 184 -23.18 1.68 -10.67
C LEU A 184 -23.19 2.10 -12.15
N GLU A 185 -24.36 2.12 -12.78
CA GLU A 185 -24.54 2.58 -14.16
C GLU A 185 -24.20 4.07 -14.32
N GLU A 186 -24.58 4.90 -13.34
CA GLU A 186 -24.25 6.33 -13.33
C GLU A 186 -22.75 6.57 -13.15
N VAL A 187 -22.11 5.81 -12.26
CA VAL A 187 -20.65 5.85 -12.04
C VAL A 187 -19.90 5.42 -13.30
N GLN A 188 -20.37 4.36 -13.97
CA GLN A 188 -19.79 3.92 -15.24
C GLN A 188 -19.93 4.99 -16.33
N ALA A 189 -21.15 5.52 -16.52
CA ALA A 189 -21.41 6.52 -17.54
C ALA A 189 -20.58 7.80 -17.34
N GLU A 190 -20.44 8.28 -16.10
CA GLU A 190 -19.60 9.45 -15.82
C GLU A 190 -18.11 9.13 -16.03
N THR A 191 -17.65 7.92 -15.72
CA THR A 191 -16.24 7.56 -15.97
C THR A 191 -15.92 7.48 -17.47
N GLU A 192 -16.82 6.88 -18.26
CA GLU A 192 -16.71 6.80 -19.72
C GLU A 192 -16.72 8.18 -20.38
N ARG A 193 -17.53 9.12 -19.87
CA ARG A 193 -17.59 10.51 -20.36
C ARG A 193 -16.22 11.20 -20.30
N TRP A 194 -15.38 10.86 -19.34
CA TRP A 194 -14.03 11.42 -19.22
C TRP A 194 -12.96 10.62 -19.97
N GLY A 195 -13.37 9.71 -20.87
CA GLY A 195 -12.45 8.91 -21.70
C GLY A 195 -11.62 7.92 -20.90
N GLN A 196 -12.02 7.62 -19.67
CA GLN A 196 -11.40 6.61 -18.84
C GLN A 196 -12.14 5.28 -19.11
N ASN A 197 -11.40 4.20 -19.32
CA ASN A 197 -11.98 2.86 -19.28
C ASN A 197 -12.00 2.42 -17.80
N PRO A 198 -13.13 2.52 -17.08
CA PRO A 198 -13.19 2.06 -15.70
C PRO A 198 -12.89 0.57 -15.67
N ARG A 199 -11.93 0.17 -14.83
CA ARG A 199 -11.83 -1.21 -14.40
C ARG A 199 -12.33 -1.24 -12.96
N SER A 200 -13.60 -1.60 -12.80
CA SER A 200 -14.20 -1.80 -11.49
C SER A 200 -13.59 -3.05 -10.85
N PHE A 201 -13.08 -2.91 -9.63
CA PHE A 201 -12.68 -4.06 -8.82
C PHE A 201 -13.85 -4.48 -7.95
N PHE A 202 -14.11 -5.78 -7.88
CA PHE A 202 -15.15 -6.37 -7.04
C PHE A 202 -14.46 -7.19 -5.95
N LEU A 203 -14.65 -6.79 -4.69
CA LEU A 203 -14.41 -7.68 -3.57
C LEU A 203 -15.76 -8.27 -3.15
N VAL A 204 -16.10 -9.43 -3.71
CA VAL A 204 -17.23 -10.22 -3.19
C VAL A 204 -16.73 -10.89 -1.92
N ILE A 205 -16.94 -10.23 -0.77
CA ILE A 205 -16.76 -10.90 0.52
C ILE A 205 -17.89 -11.93 0.62
N GLN A 206 -17.57 -13.20 0.37
CA GLN A 206 -18.46 -14.30 0.73
C GLN A 206 -18.55 -14.31 2.25
N SER A 207 -19.65 -13.82 2.80
CA SER A 207 -19.99 -14.00 4.21
C SER A 207 -20.47 -15.43 4.43
N GLU A 208 -19.58 -16.41 4.34
CA GLU A 208 -19.81 -17.64 5.12
C GLU A 208 -19.40 -17.34 6.56
N PRO A 209 -20.30 -17.49 7.56
CA PRO A 209 -19.86 -17.44 8.94
C PRO A 209 -18.84 -18.57 9.15
N PRO A 210 -17.75 -18.37 9.90
CA PRO A 210 -16.83 -19.45 10.20
C PRO A 210 -17.60 -20.55 10.93
N THR A 211 -17.79 -21.68 10.26
CA THR A 211 -18.26 -22.90 10.90
C THR A 211 -17.16 -23.35 11.85
N ALA A 212 -17.45 -23.23 13.14
CA ALA A 212 -16.61 -23.81 14.18
C ALA A 212 -16.67 -25.34 14.05
N SER A 213 -15.69 -25.94 13.35
CA SER A 213 -15.23 -27.35 13.40
C SER A 213 -14.28 -27.52 12.22
N THR A 214 -12.97 -27.67 12.38
CA THR A 214 -12.37 -28.81 13.09
C THR A 214 -10.93 -28.45 13.41
N MET A 215 -10.62 -28.32 14.70
CA MET A 215 -9.26 -28.57 15.19
C MET A 215 -8.97 -30.05 14.95
N GLN A 216 -8.11 -30.39 14.00
CA GLN A 216 -7.28 -31.57 14.10
C GLN A 216 -5.87 -31.26 13.57
N THR A 217 -5.01 -30.97 14.55
CA THR A 217 -3.58 -31.28 14.57
C THR A 217 -3.30 -32.62 13.88
N THR A 218 -2.39 -32.65 12.91
CA THR A 218 -1.29 -33.63 12.88
C THR A 218 -0.17 -33.07 11.99
N ILE A 219 0.98 -32.86 12.66
CA ILE A 219 2.40 -32.82 12.24
C ILE A 219 2.68 -32.88 10.73
#